data_AF-A0A9W7KSX1-F1
#
_entry.id   AF-A0A9W7KSX1-F1
#
_cell.length_a   1.000
_cell.length_b   1.000
_cell.length_c   1.000
_cell.angle_alpha   90.00
_cell.angle_beta   90.00
_cell.angle_gamma   90.00
#
_symmetry.space_group_name_H-M   'P 1'
#
loop_
_entity.id
_entity.type
_entity.pdbx_description
1 polymer ?
#
loop_
_entity_poly.entity_id
_entity_poly.type
_entity_poly.pdbx_seq_one_letter_code
_entity_poly.pdbx_strand_id
1 'polypeptide(L)'
;MTISPVADAIEALADQIAQLAQSPGQQSPGQTDALADRLFLLAQQARPVEFQTGVRLSHRAEGLRGRAITKPFRPLDPGELNALCGGLRYFAATVRGRVQSTPVSPSLSAGNVLDFSAAAARRHRAAASTGGDAA
;
A
#
# COMPACT_ATOMS: atom_id res chain seq x y z
N MET A 1 -13.95 -13.09 -3.22
CA MET A 1 -13.22 -12.27 -2.22
C MET A 1 -11.92 -11.84 -2.86
N THR A 2 -11.73 -10.56 -3.16
CA THR A 2 -10.42 -10.06 -3.62
C THR A 2 -9.47 -10.08 -2.43
N ILE A 3 -8.47 -10.95 -2.50
CA ILE A 3 -7.43 -11.11 -1.49
C ILE A 3 -6.41 -9.99 -1.71
N SER A 4 -6.15 -9.17 -0.68
CA SER A 4 -5.11 -8.14 -0.75
C SER A 4 -3.85 -8.65 -0.06
N PRO A 5 -2.82 -9.10 -0.81
CA PRO A 5 -1.63 -9.70 -0.21
C PRO A 5 -0.89 -8.74 0.72
N VAL A 6 -1.00 -7.43 0.47
CA VAL A 6 -0.44 -6.38 1.33
C VAL A 6 -1.21 -6.28 2.65
N ALA A 7 -2.53 -6.36 2.62
CA ALA A 7 -3.32 -6.33 3.85
C ALA A 7 -3.04 -7.55 4.72
N ASP A 8 -2.91 -8.72 4.12
CA ASP A 8 -2.59 -9.96 4.84
C ASP A 8 -1.18 -9.92 5.43
N ALA A 9 -0.22 -9.32 4.71
CA ALA A 9 1.13 -9.10 5.23
C ALA A 9 1.17 -8.10 6.40
N ILE A 10 0.33 -7.05 6.36
CA ILE A 10 0.16 -6.11 7.48
C ILE A 10 -0.45 -6.82 8.70
N GLU A 11 -1.46 -7.68 8.50
CA GLU A 11 -2.10 -8.43 9.58
C GLU A 11 -1.15 -9.47 10.20
N ALA A 12 -0.40 -10.19 9.37
CA ALA A 12 0.63 -11.12 9.84
C ALA A 12 1.72 -10.42 10.68
N LEU A 13 2.09 -9.18 10.32
CA LEU A 13 3.00 -8.38 11.14
C LEU A 13 2.36 -7.97 12.47
N ALA A 14 1.07 -7.62 12.47
CA ALA A 14 0.33 -7.29 13.69
C ALA A 14 0.32 -8.47 14.66
N ASP A 15 0.14 -9.70 14.17
CA ASP A 15 0.17 -10.90 15.00
C ASP A 15 1.56 -11.21 15.57
N GLN A 16 2.63 -10.97 14.80
CA GLN A 16 4.01 -11.06 15.30
C GLN A 16 4.26 -10.05 16.44
N ILE A 17 3.77 -8.82 16.30
CA ILE A 17 3.89 -7.79 17.36
C ILE A 17 3.04 -8.17 18.57
N ALA A 18 1.86 -8.75 18.39
CA ALA A 18 1.03 -9.23 19.49
C ALA A 18 1.73 -10.33 20.30
N GLN A 19 2.44 -11.25 19.63
CA GLN A 19 3.28 -12.24 20.30
C GLN A 19 4.45 -11.60 21.05
N LEU A 20 5.11 -10.60 20.44
CA LEU A 20 6.17 -9.85 21.11
C LEU A 20 5.67 -9.10 22.36
N ALA A 21 4.43 -8.59 22.34
CA ALA A 21 3.80 -7.93 23.48
C ALA A 21 3.58 -8.87 24.68
N GLN A 22 3.49 -10.18 24.45
CA GLN A 22 3.41 -11.19 25.52
C GLN A 22 4.77 -11.46 26.17
N SER A 23 5.88 -11.10 25.50
CA SER A 23 7.26 -11.28 25.99
C SER A 23 8.12 -10.04 25.69
N PRO A 24 7.78 -8.87 26.27
CA PRO A 24 8.38 -7.58 25.89
C PRO A 24 9.88 -7.49 26.22
N GLY A 25 10.37 -8.30 27.16
CA GLY A 25 11.78 -8.36 27.55
C GLY A 25 12.72 -8.97 26.51
N GLN A 26 12.19 -9.54 25.43
CA GLN A 26 13.02 -10.11 24.35
C GLN A 26 13.50 -9.07 23.34
N GLN A 27 13.01 -7.82 23.40
CA GLN A 27 13.33 -6.77 22.45
C GLN A 27 14.81 -6.38 22.49
N SER A 28 15.47 -6.51 21.34
CA SER A 28 16.81 -5.98 21.11
C SER A 28 16.81 -4.81 20.11
N PRO A 29 17.88 -3.99 20.09
CA PRO A 29 18.04 -2.95 19.06
C PRO A 29 17.91 -3.51 17.64
N GLY A 30 18.54 -4.66 17.36
CA GLY A 30 18.51 -5.31 16.04
C GLY A 30 17.12 -5.81 15.65
N GLN A 31 16.34 -6.32 16.59
CA GLN A 31 14.94 -6.70 16.33
C GLN A 31 14.05 -5.48 16.07
N THR A 32 14.31 -4.37 16.77
CA THR A 32 13.57 -3.12 16.59
C THR A 32 13.86 -2.51 15.21
N ASP A 33 15.11 -2.58 14.75
CA ASP A 33 15.50 -2.12 13.41
C ASP A 33 14.91 -3.02 12.31
N ALA A 34 14.95 -4.34 12.49
CA ALA A 34 14.31 -5.28 11.57
C ALA A 34 12.78 -5.08 11.48
N LEU A 35 12.14 -4.71 12.59
CA LEU A 35 10.72 -4.33 12.60
C LEU A 35 10.49 -3.04 11.79
N ALA A 36 11.36 -2.05 11.95
CA ALA A 36 11.30 -0.81 11.17
C ALA A 36 11.46 -1.08 9.66
N ASP A 37 12.42 -1.91 9.26
CA ASP A 37 12.61 -2.36 7.87
C ASP A 37 11.33 -2.97 7.31
N ARG A 38 10.72 -3.88 8.06
CA ARG A 38 9.52 -4.58 7.63
C ARG A 38 8.33 -3.64 7.47
N LEU A 39 8.16 -2.68 8.37
CA LEU A 39 7.14 -1.64 8.24
C LEU A 39 7.39 -0.74 7.02
N PHE A 40 8.65 -0.41 6.75
CA PHE A 40 9.00 0.40 5.58
C PHE A 40 8.74 -0.35 4.26
N LEU A 41 9.01 -1.65 4.19
CA LEU A 41 8.66 -2.47 3.02
C LEU A 41 7.15 -2.55 2.81
N LEU A 42 6.38 -2.80 3.88
CA LEU A 42 4.92 -2.79 3.81
C LEU A 42 4.37 -1.42 3.41
N ALA A 43 5.01 -0.33 3.85
CA ALA A 43 4.65 1.02 3.43
C ALA A 43 4.78 1.20 1.91
N GLN A 44 5.89 0.76 1.32
CA GLN A 44 6.11 0.83 -0.13
C GLN A 44 5.08 0.02 -0.92
N GLN A 45 4.70 -1.15 -0.40
CA GLN A 45 3.68 -2.01 -1.01
C GLN A 45 2.26 -1.46 -0.83
N ALA A 46 1.98 -0.78 0.28
CA ALA A 46 0.67 -0.21 0.58
C ALA A 46 0.41 1.10 -0.17
N ARG A 47 1.42 1.94 -0.41
CA ARG A 47 1.26 3.25 -1.08
C ARG A 47 0.47 3.21 -2.41
N PRO A 48 0.71 2.25 -3.34
CA PRO A 48 -0.04 2.15 -4.59
C PRO A 48 -1.52 1.77 -4.40
N VAL A 49 -1.86 1.10 -3.29
CA VAL A 49 -3.22 0.63 -2.99
C VAL A 49 -3.98 1.66 -2.16
N GLU A 50 -3.33 2.17 -1.13
CA GLU A 50 -3.85 3.22 -0.25
C GLU A 50 -2.69 4.08 0.25
N PHE A 51 -2.55 5.26 -0.36
CA PHE A 51 -1.42 6.15 -0.15
C PHE A 51 -1.26 6.58 1.32
N GLN A 52 -2.36 6.89 2.02
CA GLN A 52 -2.28 7.41 3.39
C GLN A 52 -1.75 6.36 4.37
N THR A 53 -2.18 5.10 4.23
CA THR A 53 -1.69 3.95 4.99
C THR A 53 -0.20 3.78 4.74
N GLY A 54 0.22 3.84 3.48
CA GLY A 54 1.63 3.79 3.12
C GLY A 54 2.46 4.89 3.79
N VAL A 55 2.00 6.14 3.79
CA VAL A 55 2.69 7.25 4.48
C VAL A 55 2.75 7.02 6.01
N ARG A 56 1.63 6.63 6.62
CA ARG A 56 1.57 6.38 8.07
C ARG A 56 2.47 5.22 8.51
N LEU A 57 2.58 4.18 7.70
CA LEU A 57 3.51 3.07 7.94
C LEU A 57 4.97 3.53 7.84
N SER A 58 5.32 4.36 6.85
CA SER A 58 6.67 4.93 6.74
C SER A 58 7.05 5.77 7.95
N HIS A 59 6.18 6.67 8.42
CA HIS A 59 6.46 7.47 9.61
C HIS A 59 6.66 6.60 10.87
N ARG A 60 5.89 5.52 11.01
CA ARG A 60 6.07 4.57 12.12
C ARG A 60 7.40 3.82 12.03
N ALA A 61 7.82 3.42 10.82
CA ALA A 61 9.11 2.80 10.58
C ALA A 61 10.27 3.72 11.00
N GLU A 62 10.22 5.00 10.61
CA GLU A 62 11.23 5.99 11.00
C GLU A 62 11.32 6.17 12.52
N GLY A 63 10.18 6.26 13.21
CA GLY A 63 10.15 6.36 14.67
C GLY A 63 10.79 5.14 15.36
N LEU A 64 10.57 3.94 14.83
CA LEU A 64 11.16 2.71 15.36
C LEU A 64 12.66 2.61 15.06
N ARG A 65 13.08 2.97 13.85
CA ARG A 65 14.51 3.02 13.50
C ARG A 65 15.26 4.02 14.38
N GLY A 66 14.67 5.18 14.63
CA GLY A 66 15.22 6.17 15.58
C GLY A 66 15.45 5.57 16.96
N ARG A 67 14.51 4.76 17.48
CA ARG A 67 14.70 4.06 18.77
C ARG A 67 15.78 3.00 18.73
N ALA A 68 15.87 2.23 17.65
CA ALA A 68 16.88 1.18 17.51
C ALA A 68 18.31 1.72 17.59
N ILE A 69 18.54 2.94 17.09
CA ILE A 69 19.86 3.59 17.11
C ILE A 69 20.11 4.50 18.33
N THR A 70 19.07 4.82 19.10
CA THR A 70 19.18 5.69 20.29
C THR A 70 19.94 5.00 21.42
N LYS A 71 20.78 5.74 22.14
CA LYS A 71 21.52 5.27 23.33
C LYS A 71 21.13 6.08 24.57
N PRO A 72 20.73 5.44 25.70
CA PRO A 72 20.53 3.99 25.85
C PRO A 72 19.32 3.48 25.04
N PHE A 73 19.37 2.22 24.61
CA PHE A 73 18.27 1.59 23.91
C PHE A 73 17.02 1.55 24.80
N ARG A 74 15.89 2.00 24.26
CA ARG A 74 14.59 1.97 24.94
C ARG A 74 13.65 1.02 24.19
N PRO A 75 13.38 -0.18 24.71
CA PRO A 75 12.40 -1.08 24.11
C PRO A 75 11.00 -0.46 24.15
N LEU A 76 10.12 -0.94 23.27
CA LEU A 76 8.72 -0.55 23.30
C LEU A 76 8.08 -1.17 24.55
N ASP A 77 7.30 -0.37 25.28
CA ASP A 77 6.50 -0.94 26.35
C ASP A 77 5.33 -1.76 25.77
N PRO A 78 4.68 -2.63 26.57
CA PRO A 78 3.56 -3.43 26.10
C PRO A 78 2.39 -2.59 25.55
N GLY A 79 2.18 -1.38 26.07
CA GLY A 79 1.15 -0.46 25.59
C GLY A 79 1.44 0.05 24.18
N GLU A 80 2.69 0.41 23.92
CA GLU A 80 3.18 0.83 22.60
C GLU A 80 3.09 -0.31 21.58
N LEU A 81 3.43 -1.54 21.96
CA LEU A 81 3.28 -2.73 21.11
C LEU A 81 1.81 -3.02 20.79
N ASN A 82 0.93 -2.95 21.78
CA ASN A 82 -0.51 -3.13 21.58
C ASN A 82 -1.11 -2.03 20.69
N ALA A 83 -0.70 -0.77 20.87
CA ALA A 83 -1.12 0.34 20.03
C ALA A 83 -0.62 0.20 18.58
N LEU A 84 0.60 -0.32 18.39
CA LEU A 84 1.14 -0.63 17.07
C LEU A 84 0.35 -1.75 16.38
N CYS A 85 0.05 -2.84 17.11
CA CYS A 85 -0.78 -3.94 16.62
C CYS A 85 -2.18 -3.46 16.21
N GLY A 86 -2.86 -2.69 17.07
CA GLY A 86 -4.17 -2.11 16.75
C GLY A 86 -4.13 -1.21 15.52
N GLY A 87 -3.09 -0.37 15.39
CA GLY A 87 -2.87 0.47 14.21
C GLY A 87 -2.69 -0.34 12.93
N LEU A 88 -1.92 -1.43 12.97
CA LEU A 88 -1.70 -2.30 11.82
C LEU A 88 -2.99 -3.01 11.38
N ARG A 89 -3.78 -3.54 12.32
CA ARG A 89 -5.08 -4.15 12.00
C ARG A 89 -6.03 -3.16 11.35
N TYR A 90 -6.07 -1.92 11.83
CA TYR A 90 -6.84 -0.85 11.20
C TYR A 90 -6.36 -0.56 9.75
N PHE A 91 -5.05 -0.52 9.53
CA PHE A 91 -4.47 -0.33 8.20
C PHE A 91 -4.80 -1.49 7.24
N ALA A 92 -4.70 -2.74 7.70
CA ALA A 92 -5.08 -3.91 6.92
C ALA A 92 -6.56 -3.85 6.49
N ALA A 93 -7.47 -3.48 7.40
CA ALA A 93 -8.88 -3.29 7.10
C ALA A 93 -9.12 -2.17 6.07
N THR A 94 -8.39 -1.05 6.19
CA THR A 94 -8.48 0.08 5.25
C THR A 94 -8.02 -0.34 3.84
N VAL A 95 -6.88 -1.03 3.74
CA VAL A 95 -6.34 -1.54 2.47
C VAL A 95 -7.32 -2.54 1.82
N ARG A 96 -7.92 -3.45 2.59
CA ARG A 96 -8.94 -4.39 2.08
C ARG A 96 -10.17 -3.65 1.54
N GLY A 97 -10.68 -2.68 2.29
CA GLY A 97 -11.84 -1.88 1.88
C GLY A 97 -11.60 -1.15 0.56
N ARG A 98 -10.38 -0.64 0.33
CA ARG A 98 -10.03 0.02 -0.93
C ARG A 98 -10.00 -0.93 -2.11
N VAL A 99 -9.39 -2.11 -1.98
CA VAL A 99 -9.36 -3.15 -3.03
C VAL A 99 -10.77 -3.62 -3.41
N GLN A 100 -11.71 -3.63 -2.46
CA GLN A 100 -13.11 -3.99 -2.75
C GLN A 100 -13.89 -2.87 -3.46
N SER A 101 -13.52 -1.61 -3.24
CA SER A 101 -14.21 -0.44 -3.80
C SER A 101 -13.72 0.01 -5.17
N THR A 102 -12.61 -0.54 -5.68
CA THR A 102 -12.15 -0.27 -7.06
C THR A 102 -12.88 -1.22 -8.01
N PRO A 103 -13.88 -0.78 -8.79
CA PRO A 103 -14.37 -1.58 -9.89
C PRO A 103 -13.22 -1.77 -10.87
N VAL A 104 -12.78 -3.01 -11.02
CA VAL A 104 -11.95 -3.43 -12.14
C VAL A 104 -12.86 -3.33 -13.35
N SER A 105 -12.80 -2.22 -14.10
CA SER A 105 -13.28 -2.24 -15.48
C SER A 105 -12.45 -3.29 -16.22
N PRO A 106 -13.05 -4.35 -16.78
CA PRO A 106 -12.31 -5.28 -17.61
C PRO A 106 -12.08 -4.59 -18.96
N SER A 107 -10.98 -3.87 -19.08
CA SER A 107 -10.42 -3.55 -20.38
C SER A 107 -8.92 -3.72 -20.28
N LEU A 108 -8.36 -4.43 -21.27
CA LEU A 108 -6.96 -4.85 -21.42
C LEU A 108 -6.63 -6.24 -20.87
N SER A 109 -7.31 -7.25 -21.42
CA SER A 109 -6.62 -8.50 -21.76
C SER A 109 -6.44 -8.53 -23.29
N ALA A 110 -5.23 -8.87 -23.72
CA ALA A 110 -4.74 -9.02 -25.10
C ALA A 110 -4.57 -7.72 -25.91
N GLY A 111 -3.32 -7.31 -26.15
CA GLY A 111 -3.05 -6.25 -27.13
C GLY A 111 -1.68 -5.59 -27.09
N ASN A 112 -0.69 -6.10 -26.35
CA ASN A 112 0.71 -5.68 -26.57
C ASN A 112 1.31 -6.48 -27.75
N VAL A 113 0.60 -6.46 -28.88
CA VAL A 113 1.18 -6.75 -30.19
C VAL A 113 1.21 -5.41 -30.89
N LEU A 114 2.42 -4.95 -31.16
CA LEU A 114 2.74 -3.82 -32.01
C LEU A 114 1.73 -3.69 -33.17
N ASP A 115 0.95 -2.62 -33.19
CA ASP A 115 0.31 -2.18 -34.42
C ASP A 115 0.37 -0.66 -34.55
N PHE A 116 1.31 -0.22 -35.38
CA PHE A 116 1.56 1.16 -35.77
C PHE A 116 0.55 1.69 -36.81
N SER A 117 -0.63 1.07 -36.96
CA SER A 117 -1.55 1.36 -38.08
C SER A 117 -2.71 2.31 -37.77
N ALA A 118 -2.96 2.72 -36.52
CA ALA A 118 -4.17 3.47 -36.15
C ALA A 118 -4.00 5.01 -36.10
N ALA A 119 -2.81 5.55 -36.36
CA ALA A 119 -2.56 7.00 -36.35
C ALA A 119 -2.93 7.71 -37.67
N ALA A 120 -3.25 6.98 -38.74
CA ALA A 120 -3.50 7.56 -40.07
C ALA A 120 -4.97 7.91 -40.38
N ALA A 121 -5.95 7.45 -39.60
CA ALA A 121 -7.38 7.56 -39.96
C ALA A 121 -8.13 8.75 -39.31
N ARG A 122 -7.47 9.61 -38.54
CA ARG A 122 -8.11 10.76 -37.86
C ARG A 122 -7.83 12.13 -38.50
N ARG A 123 -7.42 12.16 -39.78
CA ARG A 123 -7.30 13.42 -40.55
C ARG A 123 -8.34 13.62 -41.65
N HIS A 124 -9.27 12.68 -41.85
CA HIS A 124 -10.23 12.75 -42.97
C HIS A 124 -11.71 12.91 -42.59
N ARG A 125 -12.06 13.22 -41.33
CA ARG A 125 -13.47 13.43 -40.92
C ARG A 125 -13.71 14.78 -40.24
N ALA A 126 -13.30 15.86 -40.91
CA ALA A 126 -13.63 17.23 -40.51
C ALA A 126 -13.87 18.16 -41.72
N ALA A 127 -14.50 17.64 -42.79
CA ALA A 127 -14.88 18.45 -43.95
C ALA A 127 -16.17 17.91 -44.62
N ALA A 128 -17.22 17.65 -43.84
CA ALA A 128 -18.52 17.31 -44.39
C ALA A 128 -19.66 17.67 -43.41
N SER A 129 -19.87 18.97 -43.17
CA SER A 129 -21.16 19.49 -42.70
C SER A 129 -21.26 21.01 -42.88
N THR A 130 -21.54 21.45 -44.10
CA THR A 130 -22.20 22.75 -44.34
C THR A 130 -23.06 22.63 -45.58
N GLY A 131 -24.39 22.66 -45.39
CA GLY A 131 -25.34 23.17 -46.38
C GLY A 131 -26.03 22.15 -47.29
N GLY A 132 -27.15 21.58 -46.85
CA GLY A 132 -28.36 21.62 -47.70
C GLY A 132 -28.88 23.07 -47.73
N ASP A 133 -29.77 23.51 -48.59
CA ASP A 133 -30.69 22.91 -49.54
C ASP A 133 -31.25 24.10 -50.37
N ALA A 134 -32.04 23.79 -51.39
CA ALA A 134 -33.04 24.63 -52.06
C ALA A 134 -32.70 25.30 -53.41
N ALA A 135 -33.39 24.73 -54.41
CA ALA A 135 -34.10 25.34 -55.56
C ALA A 135 -33.30 25.97 -56.71
#